data_AF-A0A354GKQ4-F1
#
_entry.id   AF-A0A354GKQ4-F1
#
_cell.length_a   1.000
_cell.length_b   1.000
_cell.length_c   1.000
_cell.angle_alpha   90.00
_cell.angle_beta   90.00
_cell.angle_gamma   90.00
#
_symmetry.space_group_name_H-M   'P 1'
#
loop_
_entity.id
_entity.type
_entity.pdbx_description
1 polymer ?
#
loop_
_entity_poly.entity_id
_entity_poly.type
_entity_poly.pdbx_seq_one_letter_code
_entity_poly.pdbx_strand_id
1 'polypeptide(L)'
;MVAVALLAALAFGDATDATLAGASRSAAPTERIIRVGQIYIDGADDMGTSAILNELKFQTGDRIPFGRLREAERRLDRLGLFVVDKAAGVWPDIAELPDGEFTNLRINVRLRTRP
;
A
#
# COMPACT_ATOMS: atom_id res chain seq x y z
N MET A 1 59.77 -8.14 -50.19
CA MET A 1 58.38 -8.63 -50.11
C MET A 1 58.10 -8.93 -48.64
N VAL A 2 57.21 -8.16 -47.99
CA VAL A 2 55.83 -8.57 -47.57
C VAL A 2 55.90 -9.69 -46.52
N ALA A 3 55.29 -9.69 -45.33
CA ALA A 3 54.50 -8.77 -44.50
C ALA A 3 54.28 -9.54 -43.15
N VAL A 4 54.36 -8.89 -41.99
CA VAL A 4 53.25 -8.61 -41.04
C VAL A 4 52.65 -9.81 -40.26
N ALA A 5 52.73 -9.72 -38.92
CA ALA A 5 51.67 -9.96 -37.92
C ALA A 5 52.35 -9.88 -36.53
N LEU A 6 52.38 -8.77 -35.78
CA LEU A 6 51.31 -8.06 -35.07
C LEU A 6 50.29 -8.99 -34.37
N LEU A 7 50.50 -9.28 -33.08
CA LEU A 7 49.40 -9.27 -32.11
C LEU A 7 49.91 -8.77 -30.76
N ALA A 8 49.27 -7.71 -30.30
CA ALA A 8 49.67 -6.86 -29.19
C ALA A 8 49.34 -7.46 -27.82
N ALA A 9 50.31 -7.42 -26.91
CA ALA A 9 50.09 -7.51 -25.48
C ALA A 9 49.80 -6.10 -24.95
N LEU A 10 48.60 -5.88 -24.41
CA LEU A 10 48.28 -4.70 -23.60
C LEU A 10 47.31 -5.11 -22.47
N ALA A 11 47.89 -5.45 -21.33
CA ALA A 11 47.21 -5.46 -20.05
C ALA A 11 47.11 -4.01 -19.56
N PHE A 12 45.93 -3.42 -19.68
CA PHE A 12 45.50 -2.23 -18.93
C PHE A 12 44.55 -2.73 -17.83
N GLY A 13 44.53 -2.24 -16.60
CA GLY A 13 45.22 -1.13 -15.98
C GLY A 13 44.93 -1.17 -14.48
N ASP A 14 45.82 -0.54 -13.74
CA ASP A 14 45.83 -0.37 -12.30
C ASP A 14 44.81 0.70 -11.85
N ALA A 15 44.41 0.61 -10.59
CA ALA A 15 43.80 1.64 -9.74
C ALA A 15 42.44 2.22 -10.15
N THR A 16 41.42 2.08 -9.30
CA THR A 16 41.10 3.09 -8.27
C THR A 16 39.83 2.75 -7.49
N ASP A 17 39.95 2.97 -6.19
CA ASP A 17 38.92 3.35 -5.24
C ASP A 17 37.72 4.11 -5.87
N ALA A 18 36.52 3.56 -5.70
CA ALA A 18 35.28 4.33 -5.70
C ALA A 18 34.28 3.62 -4.77
N THR A 19 34.59 3.73 -3.48
CA THR A 19 33.64 4.05 -2.41
C THR A 19 32.15 3.93 -2.78
N LEU A 20 31.47 3.04 -2.05
CA LEU A 20 30.04 2.88 -1.87
C LEU A 20 29.30 4.23 -1.74
N ALA A 21 29.04 4.90 -2.86
CA ALA A 21 28.27 6.14 -2.93
C ALA A 21 26.85 5.78 -3.36
N GLY A 22 25.91 6.00 -2.44
CA GLY A 22 24.49 5.86 -2.73
C GLY A 22 23.76 4.92 -1.78
N ALA A 23 24.03 5.02 -0.47
CA ALA A 23 22.94 4.89 0.48
C ALA A 23 21.92 5.97 0.12
N SER A 24 21.01 5.65 -0.80
CA SER A 24 19.72 6.31 -0.95
C SER A 24 19.02 6.13 0.39
N ARG A 25 19.33 7.00 1.36
CA ARG A 25 18.39 7.35 2.40
C ARG A 25 17.24 8.01 1.65
N SER A 26 16.38 7.19 1.04
CA SER A 26 14.98 7.54 0.92
C SER A 26 14.59 7.94 2.32
N ALA A 27 14.54 9.24 2.59
CA ALA A 27 13.81 9.75 3.72
C ALA A 27 12.44 9.09 3.58
N ALA A 28 12.17 8.10 4.44
CA ALA A 28 10.89 7.43 4.43
C ALA A 28 9.87 8.57 4.49
N PRO A 29 8.94 8.66 3.52
CA PRO A 29 7.96 9.75 3.50
C PRO A 29 7.35 9.79 4.88
N THR A 30 7.46 10.93 5.58
CA THR A 30 6.97 11.07 6.96
C THR A 30 5.55 10.55 7.00
N GLU A 31 5.39 9.34 7.55
CA GLU A 31 4.14 8.61 7.39
C GLU A 31 3.07 9.35 8.18
N ARG A 32 2.06 9.86 7.48
CA ARG A 32 0.97 10.61 8.11
C ARG A 32 0.27 9.71 9.12
N ILE A 33 0.30 10.10 10.39
CA ILE A 33 -0.47 9.41 11.44
C ILE A 33 -1.87 10.01 11.45
N ILE A 34 -2.88 9.16 11.42
CA ILE A 34 -4.28 9.52 11.59
C ILE A 34 -4.78 9.03 12.93
N ARG A 35 -5.67 9.80 13.56
CA ARG A 35 -6.39 9.38 14.75
C ARG A 35 -7.79 8.95 14.35
N VAL A 36 -8.09 7.67 14.46
CA VAL A 36 -9.36 7.10 14.00
C VAL A 36 -10.50 7.68 14.85
N GLY A 37 -11.46 8.31 14.19
CA GLY A 37 -12.71 8.75 14.80
C GLY A 37 -13.76 7.65 14.74
N GLN A 38 -14.96 7.99 14.30
CA GLN A 38 -16.03 7.05 14.05
C GLN A 38 -15.78 6.24 12.78
N ILE A 39 -16.19 4.96 12.78
CA ILE A 39 -16.14 4.08 11.62
C ILE A 39 -17.56 3.84 11.14
N TYR A 40 -17.88 4.31 9.94
CA TYR A 40 -19.16 4.10 9.27
C TYR A 40 -18.99 3.00 8.22
N ILE A 41 -19.87 2.01 8.22
CA ILE A 41 -19.85 0.90 7.26
C ILE A 41 -21.14 0.95 6.45
N ASP A 42 -21.01 1.18 5.16
CA ASP A 42 -22.13 1.27 4.23
C ASP A 42 -22.16 0.06 3.29
N GLY A 43 -23.37 -0.47 3.06
CA GLY A 43 -23.60 -1.55 2.10
C GLY A 43 -23.18 -2.95 2.57
N ALA A 44 -22.97 -3.13 3.87
CA ALA A 44 -22.79 -4.42 4.54
C ALA A 44 -24.04 -4.79 5.36
N ASP A 45 -24.27 -6.09 5.53
CA ASP A 45 -25.21 -6.66 6.50
C ASP A 45 -24.49 -6.93 7.84
N ASP A 46 -25.17 -7.51 8.82
CA ASP A 46 -24.60 -7.76 10.15
C ASP A 46 -23.34 -8.67 10.08
N MET A 47 -23.37 -9.68 9.20
CA MET A 47 -22.26 -10.60 9.01
C MET A 47 -21.06 -9.92 8.31
N GLY A 48 -21.32 -9.14 7.25
CA GLY A 48 -20.32 -8.36 6.55
C GLY A 48 -19.70 -7.28 7.43
N THR A 49 -20.50 -6.60 8.25
CA THR A 49 -20.05 -5.61 9.22
C THR A 49 -19.07 -6.22 10.22
N SER A 50 -19.42 -7.38 10.78
CA SER A 50 -18.55 -8.11 11.71
C SER A 50 -17.24 -8.55 11.04
N ALA A 51 -17.30 -9.01 9.80
CA ALA A 51 -16.11 -9.38 9.03
C ALA A 51 -15.20 -8.17 8.73
N ILE A 52 -15.79 -7.03 8.36
CA ILE A 52 -15.05 -5.78 8.12
C ILE A 52 -14.31 -5.36 9.38
N LEU A 53 -15.03 -5.25 10.51
CA LEU A 53 -14.43 -4.82 11.78
C LEU A 53 -13.30 -5.76 12.24
N ASN A 54 -13.44 -7.06 12.00
CA ASN A 54 -12.39 -8.03 12.29
C ASN A 54 -11.12 -7.85 11.43
N GLU A 55 -11.22 -7.31 10.21
CA GLU A 55 -10.10 -7.14 9.28
C GLU A 55 -9.39 -5.78 9.37
N LEU A 56 -10.06 -4.73 9.86
CA LEU A 56 -9.44 -3.41 10.01
C LEU A 56 -8.20 -3.46 10.92
N LYS A 57 -8.22 -4.30 11.97
CA LYS A 57 -7.14 -4.41 12.99
C LYS A 57 -6.82 -3.07 13.68
N PHE A 58 -7.77 -2.14 13.69
CA PHE A 58 -7.74 -0.88 14.42
C PHE A 58 -9.16 -0.52 14.85
N GLN A 59 -9.27 0.34 15.85
CA GLN A 59 -10.54 0.75 16.47
C GLN A 59 -10.64 2.27 16.55
N THR A 60 -11.84 2.76 16.85
CA THR A 60 -12.06 4.18 17.16
C THR A 60 -11.16 4.62 18.30
N GLY A 61 -10.47 5.74 18.11
CA GLY A 61 -9.51 6.33 19.04
C GLY A 61 -8.06 5.99 18.74
N ASP A 62 -7.78 4.94 17.95
CA ASP A 62 -6.43 4.50 17.65
C ASP A 62 -5.66 5.55 16.83
N ARG A 63 -4.35 5.62 17.06
CA ARG A 63 -3.42 6.38 16.21
C ARG A 63 -2.72 5.41 15.29
N ILE A 64 -3.09 5.43 14.01
CA ILE A 64 -2.54 4.51 13.01
C ILE A 64 -1.78 5.27 11.93
N PRO A 65 -0.70 4.68 11.38
CA PRO A 65 -0.11 5.20 10.16
C PRO A 65 -1.10 5.11 8.99
N PHE A 66 -1.10 6.10 8.11
CA PHE A 66 -1.97 6.14 6.93
C PHE A 66 -1.81 4.89 6.05
N GLY A 67 -0.60 4.31 5.97
CA GLY A 67 -0.35 3.05 5.26
C GLY A 67 -1.22 1.88 5.73
N ARG A 68 -1.66 1.88 7.00
CA ARG A 68 -2.57 0.86 7.55
C ARG A 68 -3.97 0.90 6.92
N LEU A 69 -4.46 2.06 6.48
CA LEU A 69 -5.74 2.13 5.77
C LEU A 69 -5.66 1.40 4.43
N ARG A 70 -4.58 1.61 3.68
CA ARG A 70 -4.32 0.90 2.41
C ARG A 70 -4.11 -0.60 2.61
N GLU A 71 -3.54 -1.01 3.74
CA GLU A 71 -3.49 -2.42 4.10
C GLU A 71 -4.88 -2.98 4.39
N ALA A 72 -5.73 -2.24 5.11
CA ALA A 72 -7.09 -2.64 5.42
C ALA A 72 -7.94 -2.80 4.15
N GLU A 73 -7.91 -1.84 3.22
CA GLU A 73 -8.54 -1.97 1.89
C GLU A 73 -8.14 -3.28 1.19
N ARG A 74 -6.83 -3.59 1.17
CA ARG A 74 -6.30 -4.82 0.58
C ARG A 74 -6.67 -6.10 1.34
N ARG A 75 -6.98 -6.02 2.64
CA ARG A 75 -7.51 -7.16 3.41
C ARG A 75 -8.99 -7.37 3.08
N LEU A 76 -9.76 -6.28 3.01
CA LEU A 76 -11.18 -6.32 2.64
C LEU A 76 -11.39 -6.89 1.24
N ASP A 77 -10.56 -6.49 0.27
CA ASP A 77 -10.56 -7.05 -1.09
C ASP A 77 -10.30 -8.58 -1.08
N ARG A 78 -9.38 -9.05 -0.22
CA ARG A 78 -9.02 -10.48 -0.10
C ARG A 78 -10.05 -11.34 0.64
N LEU A 79 -11.00 -10.76 1.37
CA LEU A 79 -12.04 -11.53 2.06
C LEU A 79 -12.95 -12.29 1.08
N GLY A 80 -13.09 -11.80 -0.16
CA GLY A 80 -13.96 -12.42 -1.18
C GLY A 80 -15.46 -12.35 -0.85
N LEU A 81 -15.84 -11.65 0.21
CA LEU A 81 -17.22 -11.44 0.66
C LEU A 81 -17.93 -10.31 -0.12
N PHE A 82 -17.16 -9.39 -0.68
CA PHE A 82 -17.66 -8.20 -1.36
C PHE A 82 -17.57 -8.35 -2.87
N VAL A 83 -18.46 -7.65 -3.58
CA VAL A 83 -18.38 -7.52 -5.05
C VAL A 83 -17.18 -6.63 -5.37
N VAL A 84 -16.27 -7.19 -6.17
CA VAL A 84 -15.13 -6.46 -6.72
C VAL A 84 -15.27 -6.48 -8.24
N ASP A 85 -15.65 -5.36 -8.80
CA ASP A 85 -15.68 -5.11 -10.24
C ASP A 85 -14.82 -3.88 -10.55
N LYS A 86 -13.56 -4.15 -10.94
CA LYS A 86 -12.61 -3.11 -11.30
C LYS A 86 -13.02 -2.34 -12.56
N ALA A 87 -13.78 -2.95 -13.47
CA ALA A 87 -14.23 -2.30 -14.69
C ALA A 87 -15.38 -1.32 -14.40
N ALA A 88 -16.26 -1.66 -13.46
CA ALA A 88 -17.33 -0.78 -12.99
C ALA A 88 -16.94 0.18 -11.87
N GLY A 89 -15.69 0.14 -11.39
CA GLY A 89 -15.23 0.98 -10.28
C GLY A 89 -15.77 0.56 -8.90
N VAL A 90 -16.21 -0.69 -8.76
CA VAL A 90 -16.80 -1.22 -7.52
C VAL A 90 -15.75 -2.02 -6.78
N TRP A 91 -15.24 -1.48 -5.68
CA TRP A 91 -14.36 -2.19 -4.74
C TRP A 91 -14.57 -1.67 -3.32
N PRO A 92 -14.20 -2.45 -2.28
CA PRO A 92 -14.13 -1.96 -0.92
C PRO A 92 -13.20 -0.76 -0.82
N ASP A 93 -13.75 0.40 -0.44
CA ASP A 93 -13.01 1.66 -0.33
C ASP A 93 -13.16 2.25 1.06
N ILE A 94 -12.09 2.89 1.56
CA ILE A 94 -12.10 3.59 2.84
C ILE A 94 -11.89 5.08 2.58
N ALA A 95 -12.97 5.85 2.69
CA ALA A 95 -12.92 7.29 2.58
C ALA A 95 -12.61 7.93 3.95
N GLU A 96 -11.66 8.87 3.96
CA GLU A 96 -11.36 9.71 5.12
C GLU A 96 -12.34 10.89 5.18
N LEU A 97 -12.94 11.11 6.35
CA LEU A 97 -13.74 12.29 6.69
C LEU A 97 -13.06 13.00 7.87
N PRO A 98 -12.20 13.99 7.61
CA PRO A 98 -11.51 14.72 8.67
C PRO A 98 -12.49 15.49 9.55
N ASP A 99 -12.33 15.36 10.86
CA ASP A 99 -13.18 15.96 11.89
C ASP A 99 -12.32 16.43 13.08
N GLY A 100 -11.78 17.64 12.96
CA GLY A 100 -10.87 18.20 13.95
C GLY A 100 -9.57 17.39 14.09
N GLU A 101 -9.30 16.90 15.30
CA GLU A 101 -8.13 16.03 15.59
C GLU A 101 -8.37 14.58 15.15
N PHE A 102 -9.63 14.20 14.90
CA PHE A 102 -10.02 12.85 14.51
C PHE A 102 -10.24 12.77 13.00
N THR A 103 -10.13 11.56 12.46
CA THR A 103 -10.46 11.23 11.08
C THR A 103 -11.50 10.13 11.12
N ASN A 104 -12.75 10.50 10.85
CA ASN A 104 -13.82 9.54 10.68
C ASN A 104 -13.56 8.73 9.41
N LEU A 105 -13.85 7.44 9.43
CA LEU A 105 -13.60 6.54 8.31
C LEU A 105 -14.94 6.04 7.80
N ARG A 106 -15.18 6.17 6.49
CA ARG A 106 -16.36 5.63 5.83
C ARG A 106 -15.94 4.50 4.90
N ILE A 107 -16.38 3.31 5.23
CA ILE A 107 -16.08 2.08 4.52
C ILE A 107 -17.27 1.78 3.63
N ASN A 108 -17.07 1.92 2.32
CA ASN A 108 -18.09 1.62 1.34
C ASN A 108 -17.83 0.21 0.78
N VAL A 109 -18.80 -0.69 0.96
CA VAL A 109 -18.76 -2.03 0.38
C VAL A 109 -20.05 -2.35 -0.35
N ARG A 110 -20.02 -3.38 -1.19
CA ARG A 110 -21.21 -4.02 -1.72
C ARG A 110 -21.11 -5.52 -1.49
N LEU A 111 -22.09 -6.10 -0.82
CA LEU A 111 -22.15 -7.55 -0.63
C LEU A 111 -22.32 -8.28 -1.94
N ARG A 112 -21.62 -9.41 -2.07
CA ARG A 112 -21.88 -10.36 -3.14
C ARG A 112 -23.18 -11.09 -2.81
N THR A 113 -24.28 -10.66 -3.38
CA THR A 113 -25.54 -11.41 -3.33
C THR A 113 -25.27 -12.81 -3.88
N ARG A 114 -25.45 -13.84 -3.04
CA ARG A 114 -25.51 -15.22 -3.53
C ARG A 114 -26.75 -15.34 -4.42
N PRO A 115 -26.64 -15.97 -5.60
CA PRO A 115 -27.82 -16.30 -6.41
C PRO A 115 -28.74 -17.28 -5.68
#